data_AF-A0A7L8AFQ1-F1
#
_entry.id   AF-A0A7L8AFQ1-F1
#
_cell.length_a   1.000
_cell.length_b   1.000
_cell.length_c   1.000
_cell.angle_alpha   90.00
_cell.angle_beta   90.00
_cell.angle_gamma   90.00
#
_symmetry.space_group_name_H-M   'P 1'
#
loop_
_entity.id
_entity.type
_entity.pdbx_description
1 polymer ?
#
loop_
_entity_poly.entity_id
_entity_poly.type
_entity_poly.pdbx_seq_one_letter_code
_entity_poly.pdbx_strand_id
1 'polypeptide(L)'
;MTLELIIFIASIVFGIIIYWRESQTNRVYRFFNKLMNSKELQMKTTDKKGFVYEQNFLLRLVFIVSFFLIGILITRFLIPIDLATISLFASMIFGTLVGTYLAGIIFKSSAIIDEQSDSLEDKFNDVVEKGKDFIEDLKGEEPVAIKKAQEEIEKPKVEEKSARERLKDKGLL
;
A
#
# COMPACT_ATOMS: atom_id res chain seq x y z
N MET A 1 -25.51 4.56 -2.92
CA MET A 1 -24.39 3.99 -3.71
C MET A 1 -23.55 5.03 -4.44
N THR A 2 -24.08 5.84 -5.36
CA THR A 2 -23.27 6.84 -6.12
C THR A 2 -22.70 7.96 -5.25
N LEU A 3 -23.53 8.64 -4.46
CA LEU A 3 -23.10 9.73 -3.58
C LEU A 3 -22.15 9.25 -2.46
N GLU A 4 -22.40 8.07 -1.90
CA GLU A 4 -21.53 7.44 -0.90
C GLU A 4 -20.13 7.17 -1.47
N LEU A 5 -20.05 6.66 -2.71
CA LEU A 5 -18.77 6.42 -3.38
C LEU A 5 -18.01 7.72 -3.65
N ILE A 6 -18.71 8.77 -4.10
CA ILE A 6 -18.10 10.10 -4.32
C ILE A 6 -17.52 10.63 -3.01
N ILE A 7 -18.28 10.56 -1.92
CA ILE A 7 -17.82 11.01 -0.60
C ILE A 7 -16.64 10.16 -0.11
N PHE A 8 -16.67 8.85 -0.34
CA PHE A 8 -15.57 7.97 0.00
C PHE A 8 -14.29 8.35 -0.74
N ILE A 9 -14.35 8.56 -2.06
CA ILE A 9 -13.21 9.01 -2.86
C ILE A 9 -12.73 10.40 -2.38
N ALA A 10 -13.65 11.33 -2.13
CA ALA A 10 -13.33 12.64 -1.58
C ALA A 10 -12.63 12.54 -0.23
N SER A 11 -13.01 11.58 0.62
CA SER A 11 -12.35 11.36 1.92
C SER A 11 -10.92 10.83 1.78
N ILE A 12 -10.63 10.02 0.76
CA ILE A 12 -9.26 9.57 0.44
C ILE A 12 -8.42 10.78 0.03
N VAL A 13 -8.92 11.60 -0.90
CA VAL A 13 -8.24 12.82 -1.34
C VAL A 13 -8.02 13.77 -0.17
N PHE A 14 -9.02 13.92 0.70
CA PHE A 14 -8.92 14.72 1.91
C PHE A 14 -7.82 14.22 2.86
N GLY A 15 -7.71 12.90 3.06
CA GLY A 15 -6.63 12.29 3.83
C GLY A 15 -5.25 12.60 3.25
N ILE A 16 -5.10 12.54 1.93
CA ILE A 16 -3.85 12.90 1.24
C ILE A 16 -3.51 14.38 1.45
N ILE A 17 -4.49 15.27 1.29
CA ILE A 17 -4.30 16.72 1.43
C ILE A 17 -3.92 17.08 2.87
N ILE A 18 -4.58 16.50 3.88
CA ILE A 18 -4.22 16.73 5.29
C ILE A 18 -2.81 16.27 5.57
N TYR A 19 -2.45 15.06 5.10
CA TYR A 19 -1.10 14.52 5.29
C TYR A 19 -0.03 15.43 4.69
N TRP A 20 -0.24 15.89 3.45
CA TRP A 20 0.67 16.82 2.77
C TRP A 20 0.74 18.18 3.45
N ARG A 21 -0.41 18.77 3.81
CA ARG A 21 -0.43 20.06 4.49
C ARG A 21 0.33 20.01 5.82
N GLU A 22 0.18 18.92 6.56
CA GLU A 22 0.85 18.74 7.83
C GLU A 22 2.34 18.45 7.68
N SER A 23 2.75 17.76 6.61
CA SER A 23 4.17 17.54 6.29
C SER A 23 4.93 18.83 6.01
N GLN A 24 4.25 19.84 5.44
CA GLN A 24 4.80 21.17 5.20
C GLN A 24 4.75 22.07 6.44
N THR A 25 3.74 21.91 7.31
CA THR A 25 3.56 22.76 8.49
C THR A 25 2.88 22.02 9.64
N ASN A 26 3.58 21.87 10.77
CA ASN A 26 3.06 21.26 12.00
C ASN A 26 2.78 22.28 13.13
N ARG A 27 2.49 23.55 12.77
CA ARG A 27 2.28 24.64 13.75
C ARG A 27 1.16 24.34 14.75
N VAL A 28 0.05 23.77 14.29
CA VAL A 28 -1.09 23.42 15.16
C VAL A 28 -0.69 22.33 16.15
N TYR A 29 -0.03 21.28 15.68
CA TYR A 29 0.47 20.21 16.56
C TYR A 29 1.45 20.74 17.61
N ARG A 30 2.40 21.59 17.21
CA ARG A 30 3.36 22.23 18.13
C ARG A 30 2.67 23.10 19.19
N PHE A 31 1.60 23.79 18.82
CA PHE A 31 0.82 24.58 19.77
C PHE A 31 0.22 23.70 20.87
N PHE A 32 -0.46 22.61 20.48
CA PHE A 32 -1.00 21.64 21.45
C PHE A 32 0.09 20.96 22.26
N ASN A 33 1.21 20.60 21.63
CA ASN A 33 2.35 20.01 22.34
C ASN A 33 2.92 20.98 23.40
N LYS A 34 3.04 22.27 23.09
CA LYS A 34 3.50 23.29 24.04
C LYS A 34 2.50 23.51 25.18
N LEU A 35 1.21 23.39 24.90
CA LEU A 35 0.15 23.53 25.90
C LEU A 35 0.11 22.35 26.88
N MET A 36 0.33 21.13 26.39
CA MET A 36 0.17 19.91 27.18
C MET A 36 1.47 19.40 27.84
N ASN A 37 2.64 19.74 27.29
CA ASN A 37 3.93 19.23 27.76
C ASN A 37 4.80 20.30 28.43
N SER A 38 5.55 19.88 29.45
CA SER A 38 6.60 20.69 30.10
C SER A 38 7.72 21.03 29.10
N LYS A 39 8.52 22.07 29.39
CA LYS A 39 9.60 22.53 28.49
C LYS A 39 10.60 21.43 28.12
N GLU A 40 10.80 20.46 29.00
CA GLU A 40 11.72 19.33 28.80
C GLU A 40 11.15 18.26 27.87
N LEU A 41 9.82 18.09 27.86
CA LEU A 41 9.10 17.13 27.02
C LEU A 41 8.53 17.77 25.75
N GLN A 42 8.90 19.03 25.48
CA GLN A 42 8.47 19.72 24.27
C GLN A 42 9.20 19.17 23.04
N MET A 43 8.45 19.05 21.96
CA MET A 43 8.94 18.61 20.67
C MET A 43 9.99 19.59 20.14
N LYS A 44 11.09 19.07 19.59
CA LYS A 44 12.18 19.87 19.02
C LYS A 44 11.68 20.71 17.84
N THR A 45 12.32 21.86 17.61
CA THR A 45 11.96 22.77 16.52
C THR A 45 12.24 22.22 15.12
N THR A 46 13.09 21.19 15.02
CA THR A 46 13.45 20.49 13.78
C THR A 46 12.52 19.33 13.45
N ASP A 47 11.73 18.86 14.41
CA ASP A 47 10.86 17.70 14.23
C ASP A 47 9.57 18.10 13.47
N LYS A 48 9.19 17.29 12.48
CA LYS A 48 8.04 17.52 11.59
C LYS A 48 6.80 16.73 11.99
N LYS A 49 6.89 15.88 13.02
CA LYS A 49 5.75 15.09 13.51
C LYS A 49 4.49 15.93 13.73
N GLY A 50 3.36 15.36 13.33
CA GLY A 50 2.04 15.96 13.46
C GLY A 50 1.03 15.00 14.10
N PHE A 51 -0.24 15.33 13.95
CA PHE A 51 -1.36 14.47 14.31
C PHE A 51 -1.50 13.28 13.37
N VAL A 52 -1.15 13.46 12.10
CA VAL A 52 -1.25 12.47 11.03
C VAL A 52 0.12 12.20 10.41
N TYR A 53 0.89 13.24 10.11
CA TYR A 53 2.23 13.12 9.53
C TYR A 53 3.23 12.52 10.54
N GLU A 54 3.98 11.48 10.11
CA GLU A 54 4.93 10.70 10.94
C GLU A 54 4.36 10.16 12.27
N GLN A 55 3.04 10.11 12.40
CA GLN A 55 2.39 9.64 13.63
C GLN A 55 2.11 8.13 13.58
N ASN A 56 2.22 7.49 14.74
CA ASN A 56 1.85 6.08 14.93
C ASN A 56 0.38 5.86 14.59
N PHE A 57 0.05 4.66 14.07
CA PHE A 57 -1.31 4.30 13.65
C PHE A 57 -2.37 4.62 14.71
N LEU A 58 -2.14 4.21 15.96
CA LEU A 58 -3.12 4.39 17.04
C LEU A 58 -3.43 5.87 17.28
N LEU A 59 -2.41 6.71 17.43
CA LEU A 59 -2.61 8.14 17.68
C LEU A 59 -3.24 8.85 16.47
N ARG A 60 -2.85 8.44 15.26
CA ARG A 60 -3.46 8.91 14.02
C ARG A 60 -4.94 8.55 13.94
N LEU A 61 -5.28 7.31 14.26
CA LEU A 61 -6.65 6.81 14.29
C LEU A 61 -7.48 7.59 15.29
N VAL A 62 -7.00 7.74 16.53
CA VAL A 62 -7.68 8.51 17.58
C VAL A 62 -7.92 9.94 17.10
N PHE A 63 -6.93 10.61 16.53
CA PHE A 63 -7.08 11.96 16.02
C PHE A 63 -8.14 12.06 14.92
N ILE A 64 -8.07 11.20 13.90
CA ILE A 64 -9.01 11.22 12.77
C ILE A 64 -10.44 10.96 13.27
N VAL A 65 -10.62 9.95 14.12
CA VAL A 65 -11.93 9.62 14.70
C VAL A 65 -12.45 10.80 15.53
N SER A 66 -11.64 11.37 16.42
CA SER A 66 -12.04 12.54 17.22
C SER A 66 -12.40 13.75 16.35
N PHE A 67 -11.66 14.01 15.27
CA PHE A 67 -11.95 15.07 14.31
C PHE A 67 -13.33 14.89 13.67
N PHE A 68 -13.62 13.67 13.18
CA PHE A 68 -14.93 13.37 12.60
C PHE A 68 -16.06 13.38 13.64
N LEU A 69 -15.83 12.93 14.88
CA LEU A 69 -16.81 13.02 15.96
C LEU A 69 -17.20 14.47 16.25
N ILE A 70 -16.22 15.39 16.31
CA ILE A 70 -16.49 16.82 16.46
C ILE A 70 -17.28 17.34 15.25
N GLY A 71 -16.89 16.95 14.03
CA GLY A 71 -17.63 17.27 12.82
C GLY A 71 -19.09 16.81 12.85
N ILE A 72 -19.36 15.60 13.36
CA ILE A 72 -20.72 15.07 13.56
C ILE A 72 -21.50 15.94 14.54
N LEU A 73 -20.91 16.30 15.68
CA LEU A 73 -21.58 17.14 16.67
C LEU A 73 -21.98 18.50 16.08
N ILE A 74 -21.08 19.12 15.31
CA ILE A 74 -21.35 20.41 14.64
C ILE A 74 -22.44 20.23 13.57
N THR A 75 -22.29 19.27 12.67
CA THR A 75 -23.26 19.03 11.60
C THR A 75 -24.64 18.66 12.12
N ARG A 76 -24.73 17.93 13.23
CA ARG A 76 -25.99 17.58 13.92
C ARG A 76 -26.72 18.80 14.48
N PHE A 77 -25.98 19.86 14.82
CA PHE A 77 -26.57 21.12 15.25
C PHE A 77 -27.19 21.90 14.07
N LEU A 78 -26.56 21.84 12.89
CA LEU A 78 -27.05 22.55 11.70
C LEU A 78 -28.15 21.79 10.94
N ILE A 79 -28.09 20.46 10.93
CA ILE A 79 -29.00 19.59 10.16
C ILE A 79 -29.45 18.45 11.08
N PRO A 80 -30.76 18.12 11.17
CA PRO A 80 -31.20 16.92 11.87
C PRO A 80 -30.71 15.67 11.10
N ILE A 81 -29.77 14.94 11.69
CA ILE A 81 -29.07 13.81 11.06
C ILE A 81 -29.79 12.47 11.31
N ASP A 82 -29.88 11.64 10.25
CA ASP A 82 -30.51 10.30 10.26
C ASP A 82 -29.47 9.15 10.37
N LEU A 83 -29.88 7.95 10.82
CA LEU A 83 -28.98 6.79 11.07
C LEU A 83 -28.17 6.35 9.83
N ALA A 84 -28.69 6.55 8.62
CA ALA A 84 -28.00 6.25 7.36
C ALA A 84 -26.66 7.01 7.21
N THR A 85 -26.51 8.15 7.88
CA THR A 85 -25.28 8.94 7.85
C THR A 85 -24.13 8.32 8.66
N ILE A 86 -24.40 7.46 9.64
CA ILE A 86 -23.36 6.85 10.48
C ILE A 86 -22.43 5.98 9.63
N SER A 87 -23.01 5.20 8.69
CA SER A 87 -22.24 4.39 7.74
C SER A 87 -21.37 5.28 6.83
N LEU A 88 -21.90 6.41 6.39
CA LEU A 88 -21.19 7.40 5.59
C LEU A 88 -20.00 8.00 6.38
N PHE A 89 -20.17 8.30 7.66
CA PHE A 89 -19.07 8.75 8.53
C PHE A 89 -17.99 7.67 8.73
N ALA A 90 -18.39 6.42 8.96
CA ALA A 90 -17.43 5.32 9.05
C ALA A 90 -16.61 5.16 7.75
N SER A 91 -17.28 5.26 6.60
CA SER A 91 -16.64 5.27 5.28
C SER A 91 -15.66 6.44 5.13
N MET A 92 -16.04 7.66 5.55
CA MET A 92 -15.15 8.82 5.51
C MET A 92 -13.92 8.67 6.40
N ILE A 93 -14.07 8.14 7.62
CA ILE A 93 -12.95 7.85 8.52
C ILE A 93 -11.99 6.85 7.86
N PHE A 94 -12.55 5.75 7.32
CA PHE A 94 -11.75 4.72 6.66
C PHE A 94 -11.03 5.25 5.42
N GLY A 95 -11.73 5.98 4.56
CA GLY A 95 -11.13 6.57 3.36
C GLY A 95 -10.07 7.62 3.70
N THR A 96 -10.29 8.45 4.72
CA THR A 96 -9.27 9.37 5.23
C THR A 96 -8.03 8.62 5.70
N LEU A 97 -8.19 7.55 6.50
CA LEU A 97 -7.07 6.72 6.94
C LEU A 97 -6.29 6.16 5.75
N VAL A 98 -6.98 5.54 4.79
CA VAL A 98 -6.37 5.02 3.56
C VAL A 98 -5.60 6.13 2.83
N GLY A 99 -6.20 7.30 2.66
CA GLY A 99 -5.56 8.45 2.03
C GLY A 99 -4.27 8.87 2.73
N THR A 100 -4.25 8.89 4.06
CA THR A 100 -3.03 9.26 4.81
C THR A 100 -1.91 8.23 4.69
N TYR A 101 -2.23 6.94 4.48
CA TYR A 101 -1.24 5.90 4.23
C TYR A 101 -0.72 5.95 2.81
N LEU A 102 -1.59 6.13 1.83
CA LEU A 102 -1.20 6.34 0.44
C LEU A 102 -0.25 7.53 0.31
N ALA A 103 -0.60 8.65 0.95
CA ALA A 103 0.27 9.82 1.00
C ALA A 103 1.62 9.49 1.63
N GLY A 104 1.63 8.81 2.78
CA GLY A 104 2.89 8.41 3.42
C GLY A 104 3.79 7.55 2.54
N ILE A 105 3.22 6.64 1.75
CA ILE A 105 3.98 5.83 0.80
C ILE A 105 4.56 6.71 -0.32
N ILE A 106 3.75 7.58 -0.93
CA ILE A 106 4.15 8.46 -2.05
C ILE A 106 5.24 9.46 -1.61
N PHE A 107 5.07 10.07 -0.43
CA PHE A 107 6.04 11.04 0.10
C PHE A 107 7.32 10.37 0.58
N LYS A 108 7.24 9.15 1.11
CA LYS A 108 8.43 8.38 1.50
C LYS A 108 9.16 7.83 0.28
N SER A 109 8.44 7.37 -0.74
CA SER A 109 9.04 6.87 -1.98
C SER A 109 9.73 7.99 -2.76
N SER A 110 9.14 9.19 -2.85
CA SER A 110 9.82 10.34 -3.47
C SER A 110 11.12 10.70 -2.76
N ALA A 111 11.13 10.73 -1.43
CA ALA A 111 12.36 10.97 -0.67
C ALA A 111 13.43 9.89 -0.90
N ILE A 112 13.03 8.60 -0.95
CA ILE A 112 13.96 7.49 -1.22
C ILE A 112 14.44 7.52 -2.67
N ILE A 113 13.58 7.85 -3.62
CA ILE A 113 13.93 7.95 -5.05
C ILE A 113 14.92 9.09 -5.26
N ASP A 114 14.73 10.24 -4.62
CA ASP A 114 15.67 11.36 -4.72
C ASP A 114 17.04 10.97 -4.13
N GLU A 115 17.07 10.34 -2.96
CA GLU A 115 18.32 9.96 -2.27
C GLU A 115 19.04 8.76 -2.92
N GLN A 116 18.31 7.85 -3.56
CA GLN A 116 18.87 6.67 -4.21
C GLN A 116 18.95 6.78 -5.74
N SER A 117 18.51 7.88 -6.35
CA SER A 117 18.52 8.10 -7.81
C SER A 117 19.86 7.73 -8.44
N ASP A 118 20.97 8.26 -7.89
CA ASP A 118 22.33 7.96 -8.35
C ASP A 118 22.67 6.45 -8.25
N SER A 119 22.26 5.78 -7.16
CA SER A 119 22.53 4.34 -6.96
C SER A 119 21.57 3.41 -7.72
N LEU A 120 20.38 3.91 -8.08
CA LEU A 120 19.37 3.20 -8.85
C LEU A 120 19.69 3.26 -10.33
N GLU A 121 20.27 4.36 -10.82
CA GLU A 121 20.81 4.46 -12.18
C GLU A 121 21.93 3.43 -12.40
N ASP A 122 22.90 3.36 -11.47
CA ASP A 122 23.99 2.37 -11.53
C ASP A 122 23.46 0.93 -11.48
N LYS A 123 22.52 0.62 -10.58
CA LYS A 123 21.90 -0.72 -10.49
C LYS A 123 21.02 -1.06 -11.69
N PHE A 124 20.37 -0.06 -12.30
CA PHE A 124 19.55 -0.26 -13.48
C PHE A 124 20.44 -0.55 -14.70
N ASN A 125 21.55 0.18 -14.84
CA ASN A 125 22.57 -0.08 -15.85
C ASN A 125 23.16 -1.50 -15.71
N ASP A 126 23.51 -1.90 -14.48
CA ASP A 126 23.99 -3.27 -14.18
C ASP A 126 22.96 -4.36 -14.55
N VAL A 127 21.66 -4.11 -14.31
CA VAL A 127 20.59 -5.06 -14.64
C VAL A 127 20.31 -5.09 -16.14
N VAL A 128 20.40 -3.96 -16.83
CA VAL A 128 20.27 -3.87 -18.28
C VAL A 128 21.46 -4.56 -18.97
N GLU A 129 22.67 -4.41 -18.43
CA GLU A 129 23.87 -5.07 -18.94
C GLU A 129 23.81 -6.58 -18.74
N LYS A 130 23.48 -7.05 -17.52
CA LYS A 130 23.21 -8.48 -17.28
C LYS A 130 22.07 -9.01 -18.15
N GLY A 131 21.03 -8.23 -18.37
CA GLY A 131 19.91 -8.58 -19.25
C GLY A 131 20.33 -8.74 -20.72
N LYS A 132 21.30 -7.96 -21.19
CA LYS A 132 21.91 -8.16 -22.52
C LYS A 132 22.71 -9.46 -22.56
N ASP A 133 23.50 -9.74 -21.53
CA ASP A 133 24.25 -11.01 -21.43
C ASP A 133 23.31 -12.23 -21.46
N PHE A 134 22.17 -12.17 -20.74
CA PHE A 134 21.16 -13.25 -20.79
C PHE A 134 20.52 -13.41 -22.18
N ILE A 135 20.34 -12.32 -22.95
CA ILE A 135 19.80 -12.39 -24.32
C ILE A 135 20.85 -12.90 -25.30
N GLU A 136 22.13 -12.60 -25.08
CA GLU A 136 23.24 -13.17 -25.85
C GLU A 136 23.43 -14.66 -25.56
N ASP A 137 23.36 -15.07 -24.29
CA ASP A 137 23.39 -16.48 -23.87
C ASP A 137 22.22 -17.28 -24.46
N LEU A 138 21.05 -16.67 -24.64
CA LEU A 138 19.90 -17.30 -25.30
C LEU A 138 20.02 -17.36 -26.84
N LYS A 139 20.93 -16.57 -27.44
CA LYS A 139 21.24 -16.61 -28.88
C LYS A 139 22.41 -17.55 -29.21
N GLY A 140 23.18 -17.98 -28.20
CA GLY A 140 24.31 -18.90 -28.34
C GLY A 140 23.93 -20.36 -28.11
N GLU A 141 23.88 -21.13 -29.21
CA GLU A 141 23.79 -22.60 -29.30
C GLU A 141 22.58 -23.30 -28.67
N GLU A 142 21.91 -24.13 -29.48
CA GLU A 142 20.80 -24.99 -29.04
C GLU A 142 21.19 -25.83 -27.81
N PRO A 143 20.43 -25.79 -26.71
CA PRO A 143 20.76 -26.55 -25.52
C PRO A 143 20.75 -28.04 -25.83
N VAL A 144 21.85 -28.73 -25.48
CA VAL A 144 22.06 -30.19 -25.60
C VAL A 144 20.88 -31.03 -25.06
N ALA A 145 20.09 -30.44 -24.16
CA ALA A 145 18.85 -31.01 -23.62
C ALA A 145 17.75 -31.27 -24.68
N ILE A 146 17.64 -30.44 -25.73
CA ILE A 146 16.62 -30.59 -26.77
C ILE A 146 16.93 -31.78 -27.70
N LYS A 147 18.21 -32.02 -27.99
CA LYS A 147 18.64 -33.19 -28.79
C LYS A 147 18.39 -34.51 -28.05
N LYS A 148 18.62 -34.56 -26.73
CA LYS A 148 18.31 -35.74 -25.90
C LYS A 148 16.80 -35.98 -25.74
N ALA A 149 15.99 -34.92 -25.68
CA ALA A 149 14.54 -35.04 -25.59
C ALA A 149 13.92 -35.57 -26.88
N GLN A 150 14.49 -35.29 -28.06
CA GLN A 150 14.01 -35.83 -29.34
C GLN A 150 14.28 -37.33 -29.50
N GLU A 151 15.43 -37.84 -29.03
CA GLU A 151 15.71 -39.30 -29.02
C GLU A 151 14.79 -40.08 -28.06
N GLU A 152 14.27 -39.45 -27.01
CA GLU A 152 13.39 -40.09 -26.03
C GLU A 152 11.92 -40.19 -26.50
N ILE A 153 11.53 -39.40 -27.51
CA ILE A 153 10.17 -39.38 -28.08
C ILE A 153 9.96 -40.50 -29.11
N GLU A 154 11.02 -41.08 -29.70
CA GLU A 154 10.91 -42.17 -30.69
C GLU A 154 10.54 -43.54 -30.09
N LYS A 155 10.61 -43.72 -28.76
CA LYS A 155 10.14 -44.96 -28.13
C LYS A 155 8.65 -44.82 -27.76
N PRO A 156 7.77 -45.68 -28.29
CA PRO A 156 6.34 -45.58 -27.97
C PRO A 156 6.15 -45.87 -26.47
N LYS A 157 5.77 -44.85 -25.71
CA LYS A 157 5.33 -44.99 -24.32
C LYS A 157 4.09 -45.88 -24.30
N VAL A 158 4.26 -47.08 -23.76
CA VAL A 158 3.15 -48.00 -23.44
C VAL A 158 2.15 -47.25 -22.54
N GLU A 159 0.89 -47.22 -22.96
CA GLU A 159 -0.20 -46.60 -22.20
C GLU A 159 -0.35 -47.29 -20.83
N GLU A 160 0.08 -46.62 -19.76
CA GLU A 160 -0.21 -47.09 -18.41
C GLU A 160 -1.66 -46.74 -18.03
N LYS A 161 -2.42 -47.78 -17.63
CA LYS A 161 -3.80 -47.65 -17.17
C LYS A 161 -3.96 -46.59 -16.08
N SER A 162 -5.00 -45.77 -16.22
CA SER A 162 -5.35 -44.70 -15.30
C SER A 162 -5.58 -45.22 -13.87
N ALA A 163 -5.25 -44.41 -12.87
CA ALA A 163 -5.40 -44.74 -11.44
C ALA A 163 -6.82 -45.22 -11.08
N ARG A 164 -7.85 -44.76 -11.83
CA ARG A 164 -9.23 -45.19 -11.66
C ARG A 164 -9.48 -46.63 -12.11
N GLU A 165 -8.87 -47.06 -13.20
CA GLU A 165 -8.95 -48.44 -13.68
C GLU A 165 -8.21 -49.40 -12.73
N ARG A 166 -7.08 -48.95 -12.17
CA ARG A 166 -6.34 -49.69 -11.14
C ARG A 166 -7.16 -49.91 -9.86
N LEU A 167 -8.04 -48.97 -9.51
CA LEU A 167 -8.93 -49.10 -8.35
C LEU A 167 -10.11 -50.04 -8.62
N LYS A 168 -10.63 -50.03 -9.85
CA LYS A 168 -11.70 -50.93 -10.29
C LYS A 168 -11.23 -52.39 -10.36
N ASP A 169 -10.03 -52.64 -10.88
CA ASP A 169 -9.44 -54.00 -10.93
C ASP A 169 -9.20 -54.59 -9.53
N LYS A 170 -9.07 -53.75 -8.49
CA LYS A 170 -8.91 -54.17 -7.09
C LYS A 170 -10.24 -54.35 -6.34
N GLY A 171 -11.39 -54.15 -6.98
CA GLY A 171 -12.71 -54.35 -6.38
C GLY A 171 -13.06 -53.38 -5.25
N LEU A 172 -12.42 -52.20 -5.23
CA LEU A 172 -12.62 -51.17 -4.19
C LEU A 172 -13.68 -50.12 -4.60
N LEU A 173 -14.27 -50.27 -5.80
CA LEU A 173 -15.35 -49.48 -6.41
C LEU A 173 -16.37 -50.44 -7.05
#